data_AF-A0AAW2DRX1-F1
#
_entry.id   AF-A0AAW2DRX1-F1
#
_cell.length_a   1.000
_cell.length_b   1.000
_cell.length_c   1.000
_cell.angle_alpha   90.00
_cell.angle_beta   90.00
_cell.angle_gamma   90.00
#
_symmetry.space_group_name_H-M   'P 1'
#
loop_
_entity.id
_entity.type
_entity.pdbx_description
1 polymer ?
#
loop_
_entity_poly.entity_id
_entity_poly.type
_entity_poly.pdbx_seq_one_letter_code
_entity_poly.pdbx_strand_id
1 'polypeptide(L)'
;MVNADLARIINFDEVQSVVKPIKKEVKRAPLKKNPLKNLNAMLKLNPYAKTARRMSLLVKADRVKAKKEKLEKKRSPITKSTIDVMKYHTHLVVSIPPVVGIGDLLRIK
;
A
#
# COMPACT_ATOMS: atom_id res chain seq x y z
N MET A 1 65.78 21.52 -20.66
CA MET A 1 65.61 20.57 -19.54
C MET A 1 66.98 20.01 -19.22
N VAL A 2 67.53 20.34 -18.05
CA VAL A 2 68.92 19.98 -17.70
C VAL A 2 69.04 18.51 -17.31
N ASN A 3 68.03 17.95 -16.62
CA ASN A 3 67.99 16.55 -16.24
C ASN A 3 66.72 15.89 -16.83
N ALA A 4 66.88 14.74 -17.49
CA ALA A 4 65.78 14.01 -18.12
C ALA A 4 65.18 12.91 -17.23
N ASP A 5 65.82 12.57 -16.11
CA ASP A 5 65.37 11.51 -15.21
C ASP A 5 64.30 12.01 -14.24
N LEU A 6 63.04 11.84 -14.66
CA LEU A 6 61.86 12.22 -13.88
C LEU A 6 61.69 11.34 -12.62
N ALA A 7 62.09 10.07 -12.66
CA ALA A 7 61.90 9.16 -11.54
C ALA A 7 62.73 9.59 -10.34
N ARG A 8 63.98 10.03 -10.58
CA ARG A 8 64.85 10.58 -9.54
C ARG A 8 64.27 11.86 -8.91
N ILE A 9 63.74 12.77 -9.72
CA ILE A 9 63.20 14.05 -9.23
C ILE A 9 61.93 13.81 -8.39
N ILE A 10 61.03 12.94 -8.84
CA ILE A 10 59.76 12.65 -8.14
C ILE A 10 60.01 11.99 -6.79
N ASN A 11 61.02 11.14 -6.68
CA ASN A 11 61.33 10.41 -5.46
C ASN A 11 62.21 11.20 -4.47
N PHE A 12 62.57 12.45 -4.78
CA PHE A 12 63.40 13.28 -3.91
C PHE A 12 62.58 13.83 -2.72
N ASP A 13 63.22 13.96 -1.55
CA ASP A 13 62.54 14.34 -0.30
C ASP A 13 61.91 15.73 -0.35
N GLU A 14 62.54 16.67 -1.05
CA GLU A 14 62.01 18.02 -1.27
C GLU A 14 60.66 18.00 -2.01
N VAL A 15 60.49 17.05 -2.92
CA VAL A 15 59.23 16.88 -3.67
C VAL A 15 58.23 16.11 -2.82
N GLN A 16 58.61 14.99 -2.22
CA GLN A 16 57.69 14.15 -1.43
C GLN A 16 57.18 14.81 -0.14
N SER A 17 57.98 15.69 0.48
CA SER A 17 57.56 16.43 1.69
C SER A 17 56.42 17.42 1.44
N VAL A 18 56.33 17.96 0.22
CA VAL A 18 55.29 18.94 -0.18
C VAL A 18 54.08 18.23 -0.82
N VAL A 19 54.28 17.04 -1.39
CA VAL A 19 53.23 16.29 -2.08
C VAL A 19 52.18 15.77 -1.09
N LYS A 20 50.89 15.96 -1.45
CA LYS A 20 49.77 15.40 -0.69
C LYS A 20 49.72 13.88 -0.85
N PRO A 21 49.40 13.12 0.22
CA PRO A 21 49.30 11.68 0.13
C PRO A 21 48.23 11.25 -0.88
N ILE A 22 48.47 10.10 -1.51
CA ILE A 22 47.59 9.54 -2.52
C ILE A 22 46.23 9.20 -1.90
N LYS A 23 45.15 9.71 -2.51
CA LYS A 23 43.77 9.33 -2.17
C LYS A 23 43.46 7.95 -2.73
N LYS A 24 43.54 6.92 -1.89
CA LYS A 24 43.32 5.51 -2.30
C LYS A 24 41.85 5.17 -2.56
N GLU A 25 40.92 5.96 -2.04
CA GLU A 25 39.49 5.66 -2.15
C GLU A 25 38.91 6.12 -3.48
N VAL A 26 38.60 5.17 -4.35
CA VAL A 26 37.79 5.41 -5.55
C VAL A 26 36.31 5.23 -5.19
N LYS A 27 35.62 6.31 -4.83
CA LYS A 27 34.17 6.30 -4.56
C LYS A 27 33.42 6.22 -5.88
N ARG A 28 32.91 5.04 -6.22
CA ARG A 28 32.01 4.85 -7.37
C ARG A 28 30.61 5.38 -7.04
N ALA A 29 29.94 5.97 -8.03
CA ALA A 29 28.57 6.43 -7.85
C ALA A 29 27.64 5.24 -7.57
N PRO A 30 26.86 5.26 -6.48
CA PRO A 30 25.90 4.20 -6.19
C PRO A 30 24.73 4.27 -7.16
N LEU A 31 24.15 3.11 -7.47
CA LEU A 31 22.91 3.02 -8.25
C LEU A 31 21.76 3.70 -7.50
N LYS A 32 21.02 4.55 -8.21
CA LYS A 32 19.84 5.25 -7.68
C LYS A 32 18.67 4.28 -7.53
N LYS A 33 18.40 3.81 -6.31
CA LYS A 33 17.27 2.93 -5.99
C LYS A 33 16.01 3.75 -5.73
N ASN A 34 14.88 3.34 -6.30
CA ASN A 34 13.59 3.99 -6.06
C ASN A 34 13.07 3.68 -4.64
N PRO A 35 12.87 4.67 -3.75
CA PRO A 35 12.44 4.46 -2.37
C PRO A 35 11.00 3.95 -2.24
N LEU A 36 10.11 4.25 -3.18
CA LEU A 36 8.73 3.73 -3.15
C LEU A 36 8.68 2.20 -3.31
N LYS A 37 9.64 1.66 -4.09
CA LYS A 37 9.76 0.22 -4.35
C LYS A 37 10.74 -0.46 -3.39
N ASN A 38 11.78 0.24 -2.92
CA ASN A 38 12.82 -0.31 -2.05
C ASN A 38 12.70 0.20 -0.60
N LEU A 39 12.37 -0.71 0.32
CA LEU A 39 12.21 -0.37 1.73
C LEU A 39 13.49 0.21 2.36
N ASN A 40 14.67 -0.34 2.07
CA ASN A 40 15.91 0.16 2.67
C ASN A 40 16.24 1.60 2.24
N ALA A 41 15.95 1.93 0.97
CA ALA A 41 16.06 3.30 0.50
C ALA A 41 15.00 4.22 1.16
N MET A 42 13.77 3.73 1.33
CA MET A 42 12.73 4.47 2.06
C MET A 42 13.10 4.73 3.51
N LEU A 43 13.64 3.74 4.21
CA LEU A 43 14.01 3.86 5.63
C LEU A 43 15.16 4.84 5.86
N LYS A 44 16.11 4.88 4.93
CA LYS A 44 17.18 5.89 4.94
C LYS A 44 16.64 7.31 4.76
N LEU A 45 15.64 7.47 3.90
CA LEU A 45 15.01 8.77 3.63
C LEU A 45 14.06 9.21 4.74
N ASN A 46 13.23 8.28 5.21
CA ASN A 46 12.19 8.51 6.21
C ASN A 46 12.21 7.40 7.28
N PRO A 47 12.77 7.67 8.47
CA PRO A 47 12.82 6.69 9.57
C PRO A 47 11.44 6.27 10.06
N TYR A 48 10.47 7.20 10.03
CA TYR A 48 9.09 6.97 10.45
C TYR A 48 8.32 6.03 9.52
N ALA A 49 8.81 5.79 8.30
CA ALA A 49 8.18 4.83 7.38
C ALA A 49 8.09 3.40 7.98
N LYS A 50 8.99 3.03 8.90
CA LYS A 50 8.96 1.75 9.61
C LYS A 50 7.72 1.62 10.50
N THR A 51 7.46 2.63 11.32
CA THR A 51 6.35 2.64 12.28
C THR A 51 5.02 2.75 11.55
N ALA A 52 4.93 3.62 10.55
CA ALA A 52 3.74 3.77 9.71
C ALA A 52 3.37 2.45 9.01
N ARG A 53 4.35 1.73 8.43
CA ARG A 53 4.12 0.39 7.85
C ARG A 53 3.60 -0.59 8.89
N ARG A 54 4.25 -0.66 10.07
CA ARG A 54 3.82 -1.56 11.16
C ARG A 54 2.37 -1.28 11.57
N MET A 55 2.03 -0.01 11.80
CA MET A 55 0.67 0.39 12.16
C MET A 55 -0.34 -0.02 11.09
N SER A 56 -0.02 0.21 9.80
CA SER A 56 -0.90 -0.18 8.71
C SER A 56 -1.18 -1.68 8.66
N LEU A 57 -0.21 -2.52 9.05
CA LEU A 57 -0.36 -3.97 9.08
C LEU A 57 -1.27 -4.41 10.23
N LEU A 58 -1.10 -3.81 11.41
CA LEU A 58 -1.96 -4.08 12.58
C LEU A 58 -3.41 -3.71 12.27
N VAL A 59 -3.65 -2.49 11.78
CA VAL A 59 -4.98 -2.02 11.41
C VAL A 59 -5.62 -2.90 10.34
N LYS A 60 -4.84 -3.38 9.36
CA LYS A 60 -5.34 -4.33 8.35
C LYS A 60 -5.77 -5.65 8.98
N ALA A 61 -4.98 -6.20 9.90
CA ALA A 61 -5.32 -7.43 10.60
C ALA A 61 -6.61 -7.28 11.41
N ASP A 62 -6.75 -6.18 12.15
CA ASP A 62 -7.94 -5.90 12.96
C ASP A 62 -9.18 -5.70 12.08
N ARG A 63 -9.05 -5.00 10.95
CA ARG A 63 -10.15 -4.83 9.99
C ARG A 63 -10.62 -6.16 9.41
N VAL A 64 -9.70 -7.08 9.10
CA VAL A 64 -10.05 -8.42 8.60
C VAL A 64 -10.83 -9.21 9.66
N LYS A 65 -10.38 -9.20 10.92
CA LYS A 65 -11.09 -9.84 12.03
C LYS A 65 -12.49 -9.26 12.23
N ALA A 66 -12.60 -7.94 12.34
CA ALA A 66 -13.88 -7.26 12.51
C ALA A 66 -14.84 -7.51 11.34
N LYS A 67 -14.33 -7.59 10.10
CA LYS A 67 -15.14 -7.94 8.93
C LYS A 67 -15.65 -9.38 9.02
N LYS A 68 -14.82 -10.32 9.47
CA LYS A 68 -15.23 -11.72 9.67
C LYS A 68 -16.33 -11.82 10.73
N GLU A 69 -16.15 -11.18 11.89
CA GLU A 69 -17.17 -11.18 12.95
C GLU A 69 -18.50 -10.56 12.49
N LYS A 70 -18.43 -9.43 11.77
CA LYS A 70 -19.64 -8.82 11.18
C LYS A 70 -20.31 -9.75 10.17
N LEU A 71 -19.55 -10.50 9.39
CA LEU A 71 -20.08 -11.45 8.42
C LEU A 71 -20.74 -12.65 9.12
N GLU A 72 -20.12 -13.19 10.16
CA GLU A 72 -20.70 -14.29 10.95
C GLU A 72 -21.99 -13.87 11.67
N LYS A 73 -22.04 -12.65 12.23
CA LYS A 73 -23.29 -12.08 12.79
C LYS A 73 -24.39 -11.88 11.75
N LYS A 74 -24.03 -11.63 10.49
CA LYS A 74 -25.01 -11.56 9.37
C LYS A 74 -25.45 -12.94 8.88
N ARG A 75 -24.59 -13.95 9.05
CA ARG A 75 -24.83 -15.34 8.64
C ARG A 75 -25.52 -16.17 9.72
N SER A 76 -25.58 -15.70 10.96
CA SER A 76 -26.32 -16.38 12.02
C SER A 76 -27.78 -16.59 11.59
N PRO A 77 -28.36 -17.78 11.86
CA PRO A 77 -29.70 -18.10 11.42
C PRO A 77 -30.70 -17.06 11.92
N ILE A 78 -31.50 -16.55 11.00
CA ILE A 78 -32.60 -15.62 11.28
C ILE A 78 -33.51 -16.27 12.33
N THR A 79 -33.88 -15.52 13.38
CA THR A 79 -34.74 -16.07 14.44
C THR A 79 -36.09 -16.54 13.86
N LYS A 80 -36.68 -17.60 14.41
CA LYS A 80 -37.94 -18.18 13.89
C LYS A 80 -39.04 -17.11 13.73
N SER A 81 -39.17 -16.21 14.70
CA SER A 81 -40.11 -15.08 14.67
C SER A 81 -39.92 -14.14 13.47
N THR A 82 -38.68 -13.84 13.09
CA THR A 82 -38.38 -13.04 11.88
C THR A 82 -38.67 -13.80 10.59
N ILE A 83 -38.47 -15.13 10.56
CA ILE A 83 -38.83 -15.96 9.41
C ILE A 83 -40.35 -15.98 9.23
N ASP A 84 -41.09 -16.11 10.34
CA ASP A 84 -42.55 -16.12 10.34
C ASP A 84 -43.11 -14.77 9.85
N VAL A 85 -42.61 -13.65 10.38
CA VAL A 85 -43.01 -12.29 9.93
C VAL A 85 -42.70 -12.06 8.44
N MET A 86 -41.55 -12.53 7.93
CA MET A 86 -41.22 -12.43 6.50
C MET A 86 -42.17 -13.28 5.65
N LYS A 87 -42.59 -14.46 6.14
CA LYS A 87 -43.57 -15.32 5.46
C LYS A 87 -44.96 -14.68 5.41
N TYR A 88 -45.42 -14.06 6.52
CA TYR A 88 -46.69 -13.33 6.52
C TYR A 88 -46.66 -12.09 5.61
N HIS A 89 -45.53 -11.38 5.56
CA HIS A 89 -45.36 -10.23 4.68
C HIS A 89 -45.36 -10.62 3.19
N THR A 90 -44.70 -11.73 2.80
CA THR A 90 -44.74 -12.22 1.41
C THR A 90 -46.13 -12.71 1.00
N HIS A 91 -46.87 -13.35 1.90
CA HIS A 91 -48.26 -13.75 1.64
C HIS A 91 -49.19 -12.53 1.44
N LEU A 92 -49.00 -11.45 2.19
CA LEU A 92 -49.80 -10.23 2.02
C LEU A 92 -49.53 -9.50 0.70
N VAL A 93 -48.28 -9.46 0.22
CA VAL A 93 -47.94 -8.81 -1.06
C VAL A 93 -48.47 -9.60 -2.27
N VAL A 94 -48.57 -10.94 -2.16
CA VAL A 94 -49.15 -11.79 -3.22
C VAL A 94 -50.69 -11.73 -3.23
N SER A 95 -51.33 -11.38 -2.11
CA SER A 95 -52.79 -11.22 -2.00
C SER A 95 -53.31 -9.80 -2.27
N ILE A 96 -52.45 -8.82 -2.54
CA ILE A 96 -52.86 -7.51 -3.07
C ILE A 96 -52.94 -7.66 -4.60
N PRO A 97 -54.14 -7.70 -5.22
CA PRO A 97 -54.23 -7.73 -6.67
C PRO A 97 -53.58 -6.47 -7.25
N PRO A 98 -52.89 -6.55 -8.40
CA PRO A 98 -52.41 -5.35 -9.07
C PRO A 98 -53.62 -4.46 -9.33
N VAL A 99 -53.60 -3.24 -8.79
CA VAL A 99 -54.60 -2.23 -9.09
C VAL A 99 -54.48 -1.95 -10.58
N VAL A 100 -55.42 -2.52 -11.35
CA VAL A 100 -55.59 -2.24 -12.78
C VAL A 100 -55.75 -0.73 -12.90
N GLY A 101 -54.80 -0.10 -13.59
CA GLY A 101 -54.82 1.34 -13.81
C GLY A 101 -56.12 1.75 -14.49
N ILE A 102 -56.67 2.89 -14.09
CA ILE A 102 -57.90 3.52 -14.59
C ILE A 102 -57.83 3.89 -16.10
N GLY A 103 -56.81 3.44 -16.84
CA GLY A 103 -56.61 3.73 -18.27
C GLY A 103 -57.24 2.74 -19.26
N ASP A 104 -57.64 1.53 -18.84
CA ASP A 104 -58.09 0.47 -19.77
C ASP A 104 -59.59 0.52 -20.11
N LEU A 105 -60.32 1.54 -19.63
CA LEU A 105 -61.76 1.75 -19.87
C LEU A 105 -62.10 2.44 -21.21
N LEU A 106 -61.12 2.61 -22.11
CA LEU A 106 -61.29 3.37 -23.37
C LEU A 106 -61.02 2.54 -24.63
N ARG A 107 -61.35 1.25 -24.62
CA ARG A 107 -61.28 0.40 -25.81
C ARG A 107 -62.48 -0.54 -26.00
N ILE A 108 -63.69 -0.01 -25.85
CA ILE A 108 -64.90 -0.55 -26.52
C ILE A 108 -65.77 0.63 -26.93
N LYS A 109 -65.55 1.14 -28.13
CA LYS A 109 -66.56 1.79 -28.96
C LYS A 109 -66.19 1.56 -30.42
#